data_AF-A0A7Y1QJ06-F1
#
_entry.id   AF-A0A7Y1QJ06-F1
#
_cell.length_a   1.000
_cell.length_b   1.000
_cell.length_c   1.000
_cell.angle_alpha   90.00
_cell.angle_beta   90.00
_cell.angle_gamma   90.00
#
_symmetry.space_group_name_H-M   'P 1'
#
loop_
_entity.id
_entity.type
_entity.pdbx_description
1 polymer ?
#
loop_
_entity_poly.entity_id
_entity_poly.type
_entity_poly.pdbx_seq_one_letter_code
_entity_poly.pdbx_strand_id
1 'polypeptide(L)'
;MRPVMTMAPIWEGNKKTGFKDLREGRFHQWAGEYEEFESGPGNYTVALVEYSDGSIGTVMPDCIRFLDGEEAKSALIDEAIASMCSHTL
;
A
#
# COMPACT_ATOMS: atom_id res chain seq x y z
N MET A 1 9.69 -5.49 -8.58
CA MET A 1 9.22 -4.50 -7.57
C MET A 1 7.86 -4.93 -7.07
N ARG A 2 7.60 -4.81 -5.76
CA ARG A 2 6.38 -5.34 -5.15
C ARG A 2 5.16 -4.48 -5.56
N PRO A 3 4.00 -5.09 -5.91
CA PRO A 3 2.79 -4.34 -6.19
C PRO A 3 2.25 -3.70 -4.91
N VAL A 4 1.75 -2.47 -5.03
CA VAL A 4 1.17 -1.73 -3.92
C VAL A 4 -0.13 -1.04 -4.32
N MET A 5 -1.02 -0.88 -3.35
CA MET A 5 -2.14 0.06 -3.40
C MET A 5 -1.78 1.31 -2.59
N THR A 6 -1.94 2.48 -3.21
CA THR A 6 -1.90 3.77 -2.52
C THR A 6 -3.29 4.10 -1.99
N MET A 7 -3.33 4.77 -0.85
CA MET A 7 -4.56 5.02 -0.11
C MET A 7 -4.61 6.47 0.39
N ALA A 8 -5.81 6.96 0.67
CA ALA A 8 -6.02 8.20 1.42
C ALA A 8 -6.73 7.92 2.73
N PRO A 9 -6.39 8.61 3.83
CA PRO A 9 -7.14 8.50 5.07
C PRO A 9 -8.57 9.04 4.89
N ILE A 10 -9.53 8.36 5.52
CA ILE A 10 -10.90 8.84 5.66
C ILE A 10 -11.04 9.50 7.04
N TRP A 11 -11.57 10.72 7.06
CA TRP A 11 -11.76 11.53 8.26
C TRP A 11 -13.23 11.81 8.51
N GLU A 12 -13.67 11.58 9.74
CA GLU A 12 -14.98 11.98 10.26
C GLU A 12 -14.76 12.96 11.41
N GLY A 13 -14.88 14.26 11.11
CA GLY A 13 -14.40 15.30 12.02
C GLY A 13 -12.88 15.16 12.25
N ASN A 14 -12.47 15.14 13.51
CA ASN A 14 -11.05 15.01 13.90
C ASN A 14 -10.61 13.55 14.11
N LYS A 15 -11.46 12.57 13.77
CA LYS A 15 -11.17 11.14 13.93
C LYS A 15 -10.89 10.52 12.57
N LYS A 16 -9.72 9.89 12.44
CA LYS A 16 -9.41 9.00 11.31
C LYS A 16 -10.21 7.71 11.48
N THR A 17 -11.07 7.39 10.50
CA THR A 17 -11.96 6.22 10.57
C THR A 17 -11.57 5.08 9.65
N GLY A 18 -10.69 5.34 8.67
CA GLY A 18 -10.17 4.30 7.81
C GLY A 18 -9.31 4.84 6.68
N PHE A 19 -9.26 4.07 5.60
CA PHE A 19 -8.56 4.40 4.36
C PHE A 19 -9.45 4.08 3.16
N LYS A 20 -9.32 4.87 2.11
CA LYS A 20 -9.87 4.58 0.79
C LYS A 20 -8.75 4.27 -0.18
N ASP A 21 -8.93 3.26 -1.00
CA ASP A 21 -8.01 2.93 -2.09
C ASP A 21 -8.03 4.04 -3.14
N LEU A 22 -6.86 4.33 -3.71
CA LEU A 22 -6.68 5.36 -4.72
C LEU A 22 -6.20 4.77 -6.04
N ARG A 23 -4.97 4.25 -6.05
CA ARG A 23 -4.26 3.85 -7.26
C ARG A 23 -3.22 2.78 -6.98
N GLU A 24 -3.15 1.80 -7.86
CA GLU A 24 -2.09 0.78 -7.84
C GLU A 24 -0.77 1.31 -8.41
N GLY A 25 0.33 0.78 -7.90
CA GLY A 25 1.68 1.08 -8.39
C GLY A 25 2.70 0.01 -8.00
N ARG A 26 3.98 0.31 -8.22
CA ARG A 26 5.12 -0.53 -7.84
C ARG A 26 5.95 0.19 -6.79
N PHE A 27 6.23 -0.50 -5.68
CA PHE A 27 7.12 0.01 -4.65
C PHE A 27 8.58 -0.09 -5.10
N HIS A 28 9.27 1.06 -5.13
CA HIS A 28 10.71 1.13 -5.41
C HIS A 28 11.52 0.96 -4.12
N GLN A 29 11.36 1.92 -3.21
CA GLN A 29 12.12 1.99 -1.97
C GLN A 29 11.51 3.02 -1.00
N TRP A 30 12.02 3.02 0.23
CA TRP A 30 11.83 4.12 1.16
C TRP A 30 12.80 5.26 0.84
N ALA A 31 12.37 6.49 1.09
CA ALA A 31 13.16 7.71 0.93
C ALA A 31 12.89 8.69 2.08
N GLY A 32 13.76 9.69 2.20
CA GLY A 32 13.51 10.86 3.04
C GLY A 32 12.90 11.98 2.20
N GLU A 33 11.86 12.60 2.73
CA GLU A 33 11.32 13.87 2.25
C GLU A 33 11.43 14.91 3.36
N TYR A 34 11.35 16.19 3.01
CA TYR A 34 11.44 17.26 3.98
C TYR A 34 10.31 18.28 3.83
N GLU A 35 10.01 18.95 4.93
CA GLU A 35 9.13 20.11 4.98
C GLU A 35 9.85 21.23 5.74
N GLU A 36 9.81 22.45 5.19
CA GLU A 36 10.40 23.62 5.82
C GLU A 36 9.41 24.25 6.81
N PHE A 37 9.83 24.36 8.07
CA PHE A 37 9.09 25.08 9.09
C PHE A 37 9.85 26.32 9.54
N GLU A 38 9.16 27.22 10.26
CA GLU A 38 9.78 28.41 10.85
C GLU A 38 10.95 28.07 11.80
N SER A 39 10.91 26.90 12.45
CA SER A 39 11.97 26.39 13.34
C SER A 39 13.05 25.58 12.63
N GLY A 40 12.96 25.42 11.31
CA GLY A 40 13.89 24.63 10.49
C GLY A 40 13.22 23.45 9.78
N PRO A 41 14.00 22.62 9.05
CA PRO A 41 13.47 21.52 8.27
C PRO A 41 13.08 20.32 9.15
N GLY A 42 11.86 19.81 8.96
CA GLY A 42 11.42 18.51 9.46
C GLY A 42 11.56 17.45 8.38
N ASN A 43 12.25 16.35 8.67
CA ASN A 43 12.38 15.23 7.73
C ASN A 43 11.38 14.12 8.09
N TYR A 44 10.81 13.48 7.08
CA TYR A 44 9.91 12.35 7.25
C TYR A 44 10.17 11.27 6.19
N THR A 45 9.80 10.03 6.52
CA THR A 45 9.98 8.89 5.63
C THR A 45 8.79 8.78 4.69
N VAL A 46 9.06 8.54 3.41
CA VAL A 46 8.05 8.29 2.37
C VAL A 46 8.41 7.04 1.56
N ALA A 47 7.40 6.39 0.98
CA ALA A 47 7.58 5.37 -0.05
C ALA A 47 7.66 6.03 -1.42
N LEU A 48 8.60 5.60 -2.25
CA LEU A 48 8.62 5.92 -3.68
C LEU A 48 7.84 4.86 -4.47
N VAL A 49 6.82 5.31 -5.19
CA VAL A 49 5.91 4.46 -5.96
C VAL A 49 5.91 4.89 -7.42
N GLU A 50 6.19 3.96 -8.34
CA GLU A 50 6.01 4.14 -9.78
C GLU A 50 4.62 3.70 -10.20
N TYR A 51 3.97 4.54 -10.99
CA TYR A 51 2.66 4.26 -11.56
C TYR A 51 2.78 3.80 -13.02
N SER A 52 1.68 3.25 -13.55
CA SER A 52 1.62 2.71 -14.91
C SER A 52 1.87 3.72 -16.03
N ASP A 53 1.73 5.02 -15.74
CA ASP A 53 2.04 6.11 -16.67
C ASP A 53 3.53 6.54 -16.61
N GLY A 54 4.35 5.87 -15.81
CA GLY A 54 5.76 6.17 -15.61
C GLY A 54 6.04 7.31 -14.61
N SER A 55 5.00 7.89 -14.00
CA SER A 55 5.19 8.90 -12.94
C SER A 55 5.64 8.25 -11.62
N ILE A 56 6.42 9.00 -10.83
CA ILE A 56 6.84 8.61 -9.49
C ILE A 56 6.13 9.50 -8.46
N GLY A 57 5.51 8.90 -7.47
CA GLY A 57 4.93 9.59 -6.32
C GLY A 57 5.63 9.26 -5.00
N THR A 58 5.63 10.22 -4.09
CA THR A 58 5.93 10.01 -2.67
C THR A 58 4.64 9.69 -1.91
N VAL A 59 4.65 8.64 -1.09
CA VAL A 59 3.47 8.19 -0.35
C VAL A 59 3.81 8.00 1.13
N MET A 60 2.96 8.50 2.02
CA MET A 60 3.17 8.34 3.46
C MET A 60 3.13 6.85 3.86
N PRO A 61 3.91 6.42 4.87
CA PRO A 61 4.01 5.01 5.25
C PRO A 61 2.67 4.37 5.67
N ASP A 62 1.74 5.16 6.21
CA ASP A 62 0.41 4.69 6.59
C ASP A 62 -0.58 4.63 5.41
N CYS A 63 -0.21 5.20 4.26
CA CYS A 63 -1.05 5.35 3.07
C CYS A 63 -0.66 4.40 1.92
N ILE A 64 0.06 3.31 2.22
CA ILE A 64 0.51 2.32 1.25
C ILE A 64 0.32 0.89 1.79
N ARG A 65 -0.09 -0.03 0.91
CA ARG A 65 -0.30 -1.45 1.24
C ARG A 65 0.29 -2.34 0.15
N PHE A 66 1.05 -3.36 0.52
CA PHE A 66 1.53 -4.38 -0.42
C PHE A 66 0.42 -5.36 -0.78
N LEU A 67 0.26 -5.65 -2.07
CA LEU A 67 -0.81 -6.52 -2.58
C LEU A 67 -0.38 -7.98 -2.72
N ASP A 68 0.92 -8.26 -2.75
CA ASP A 68 1.45 -9.63 -2.86
C ASP A 68 1.12 -10.52 -1.65
N GLY A 69 0.86 -9.93 -0.49
CA GLY A 69 0.36 -10.65 0.68
C GLY A 69 -1.11 -11.07 0.56
N GLU A 70 -1.91 -10.35 -0.23
CA GLU A 70 -3.32 -10.70 -0.49
C GLU A 70 -3.41 -11.79 -1.56
N GLU A 71 -2.63 -11.67 -2.63
CA GLU A 71 -2.50 -12.72 -3.65
C GLU A 71 -2.05 -14.05 -3.03
N ALA A 72 -1.05 -14.01 -2.13
CA ALA A 72 -0.59 -15.21 -1.43
C ALA A 72 -1.69 -15.85 -0.58
N LYS A 73 -2.53 -15.05 0.10
CA LYS A 73 -3.66 -15.58 0.89
C LYS A 73 -4.73 -16.21 0.00
N SER A 74 -5.10 -15.56 -1.10
CA SER A 74 -6.10 -16.09 -2.03
C SER A 74 -5.65 -17.41 -2.63
N ALA A 75 -4.39 -17.51 -3.06
CA ALA A 75 -3.83 -18.77 -3.60
C ALA A 75 -3.88 -19.92 -2.57
N LEU A 76 -3.56 -19.65 -1.30
CA LEU A 76 -3.66 -20.65 -0.24
C LEU A 76 -5.11 -21.10 0.02
N ILE A 77 -6.08 -20.17 -0.09
CA ILE A 77 -7.50 -20.49 0.05
C ILE A 77 -7.96 -21.37 -1.11
N ASP A 78 -7.58 -21.03 -2.35
CA ASP A 78 -7.94 -21.80 -3.54
C ASP A 78 -7.37 -23.23 -3.49
N GLU A 79 -6.11 -23.38 -3.03
CA GLU A 79 -5.49 -24.69 -2.82
C GLU A 79 -6.22 -25.51 -1.73
N ALA A 80 -6.58 -24.86 -0.61
CA ALA A 80 -7.34 -25.51 0.45
C ALA A 80 -8.73 -25.99 -0.05
N ILE A 81 -9.42 -25.18 -0.85
CA ILE A 81 -10.70 -25.54 -1.47
C ILE A 81 -10.52 -26.72 -2.43
N ALA A 82 -9.51 -26.68 -3.31
CA ALA A 82 -9.23 -27.75 -4.26
C ALA A 82 -8.93 -29.08 -3.55
N SER A 83 -8.15 -29.05 -2.47
CA SER A 83 -7.84 -30.22 -1.64
C SER A 83 -9.10 -30.83 -1.00
N MET A 84 -10.01 -30.01 -0.49
CA MET A 84 -11.28 -30.49 0.08
C MET A 84 -12.19 -31.14 -0.97
N CYS A 85 -12.25 -30.60 -2.19
CA CYS A 85 -13.06 -31.17 -3.26
C CYS A 85 -12.49 -32.50 -3.80
N SER A 86 -11.17 -32.70 -3.77
CA SER A 86 -10.53 -33.93 -4.26
C SER A 86 -10.72 -35.16 -3.36
N HIS A 87 -11.14 -34.99 -2.10
CA HIS A 87 -11.32 -36.09 -1.13
C HIS A 87 -12.78 -36.57 -0.99
N THR A 88 -13.69 -36.05 -1.81
CA THR A 88 -15.13 -36.40 -1.79
C THR A 88 -15.53 -37.38 -2.92
N LEU A 89 -14.57 -38.11 -3.50
CA LEU A 89 -14.81 -39.14 -4.53
C LEU A 89 -14.38 -40.53 -4.05
#